data_AF-A0A6N7XSU6-F1
#
_entry.id   AF-A0A6N7XSU6-F1
#
_cell.length_a   1.000
_cell.length_b   1.000
_cell.length_c   1.000
_cell.angle_alpha   90.00
_cell.angle_beta   90.00
_cell.angle_gamma   90.00
#
_symmetry.space_group_name_H-M   'P 1'
#
loop_
_entity.id
_entity.type
_entity.pdbx_description
1 polymer ?
#
loop_
_entity_poly.entity_id
_entity_poly.type
_entity_poly.pdbx_seq_one_letter_code
_entity_poly.pdbx_strand_id
1 'polypeptide(L)' 'MSQTLELIFNDAVNKDIKLQLPKIEHFINESTVKDGMNKLVALDILRPKAGIPTTVRAAQIIDKSTKLIFES' A
#
# COMPACT_ATOMS: atom_id res chain seq x y z
N MET A 1 -4.12 -6.90 16.57
CA MET A 1 -4.91 -6.54 15.37
C MET A 1 -3.95 -6.54 14.20
N SER A 2 -4.26 -7.25 13.10
CA SER A 2 -3.33 -7.31 11.97
C SER A 2 -3.58 -6.12 11.05
N GLN A 3 -2.70 -5.12 11.11
CA GLN A 3 -2.72 -3.99 10.19
C GLN A 3 -1.99 -4.37 8.90
N THR A 4 -2.53 -3.88 7.78
CA THR A 4 -1.99 -4.10 6.43
C THR A 4 -1.64 -2.75 5.83
N LEU A 5 -0.46 -2.61 5.20
CA LEU A 5 -0.11 -1.38 4.47
C LEU A 5 -0.53 -1.57 3.03
N GLU A 6 -1.45 -0.76 2.55
CA GLU A 6 -1.79 -0.69 1.13
C GLU A 6 -1.01 0.46 0.48
N LEU A 7 -0.14 0.11 -0.45
CA LEU A 7 0.61 1.02 -1.31
C LEU A 7 -0.13 1.15 -2.63
N ILE A 8 -0.39 2.38 -3.07
CA ILE A 8 -1.14 2.69 -4.29
C ILE A 8 -0.23 3.44 -5.25
N PHE A 9 -0.07 2.86 -6.43
CA PHE A 9 0.68 3.41 -7.55
C PHE A 9 -0.28 3.69 -8.70
N ASN A 10 0.13 4.54 -9.64
CA ASN A 10 -0.52 4.66 -10.94
C ASN A 10 0.34 3.99 -12.01
N ASP A 11 -0.31 3.46 -13.05
CA ASP A 11 0.35 3.08 -14.30
C ASP A 11 0.43 4.26 -15.30
N ALA A 12 0.95 3.98 -16.49
CA ALA A 12 1.09 4.97 -17.57
C ALA A 12 -0.24 5.60 -18.04
N VAL A 13 -1.39 5.00 -17.73
CA VAL A 13 -2.72 5.50 -18.09
C VAL A 13 -3.52 5.99 -16.86
N ASN A 14 -2.82 6.28 -15.76
CA ASN A 14 -3.39 6.72 -14.48
C ASN A 14 -4.36 5.73 -13.82
N LYS A 15 -4.22 4.44 -14.10
CA LYS A 15 -4.98 3.40 -13.41
C LYS A 15 -4.26 2.97 -12.13
N ASP A 16 -5.06 2.77 -11.07
CA ASP A 16 -4.56 2.34 -9.78
C ASP A 16 -4.01 0.91 -9.80
N ILE A 17 -2.81 0.75 -9.25
CA ILE A 17 -2.18 -0.53 -8.91
C ILE A 17 -1.95 -0.57 -7.41
N LYS A 18 -2.48 -1.60 -6.75
CA LYS A 18 -2.42 -1.76 -5.31
C LYS A 18 -1.47 -2.90 -4.92
N LEU A 19 -0.61 -2.64 -3.94
CA LEU A 19 0.25 -3.63 -3.31
C LEU A 19 -0.01 -3.63 -1.81
N GLN A 20 -0.40 -4.79 -1.26
CA GLN A 20 -0.68 -4.95 0.16
C GLN A 20 0.48 -5.65 0.85
N LEU A 21 1.02 -5.02 1.90
CA LEU A 21 2.02 -5.59 2.77
C LEU A 21 1.36 -6.01 4.09
N PRO A 22 1.25 -7.32 4.39
CA PRO A 22 0.64 -7.80 5.62
C PRO A 22 1.58 -7.61 6.82
N LYS A 23 1.00 -7.57 8.02
CA LYS A 23 1.70 -7.59 9.32
C LYS A 23 2.72 -6.46 9.45
N ILE A 24 2.23 -5.23 9.47
CA ILE A 24 3.07 -4.11 9.86
C ILE A 24 3.32 -4.18 11.38
N GLU A 25 4.55 -4.44 11.79
CA GLU A 25 4.94 -4.55 13.20
C GLU A 25 5.62 -3.28 13.75
N HIS A 26 5.88 -2.30 12.87
CA HIS A 26 6.62 -1.09 13.20
C HIS A 26 5.85 0.18 12.85
N PHE A 27 6.19 1.27 13.54
CA PHE A 27 5.64 2.58 13.27
C PHE A 27 5.93 3.01 11.82
N ILE A 28 4.87 3.42 11.12
CA ILE A 28 4.93 3.86 9.73
C ILE A 28 5.03 5.38 9.70
N ASN A 29 6.10 5.91 9.08
CA ASN A 29 6.29 7.32 8.79
C ASN A 29 6.00 7.60 7.31
N GLU A 30 5.26 8.68 7.02
CA GLU A 30 4.95 9.13 5.66
C GLU A 30 6.18 9.24 4.75
N SER A 31 7.25 9.91 5.21
CA SER A 31 8.48 10.13 4.43
C SER A 31 9.15 8.81 4.06
N THR A 32 9.29 7.90 5.04
CA THR A 32 9.90 6.59 4.82
C THR A 32 9.11 5.76 3.81
N VAL A 33 7.78 5.78 3.90
CA VAL A 33 6.92 5.05 2.95
C VAL A 33 7.02 5.63 1.56
N LYS A 34 6.92 6.96 1.42
CA LYS A 34 7.00 7.63 0.13
C LYS A 34 8.34 7.38 -0.57
N ASP A 35 9.44 7.47 0.17
CA ASP A 35 10.78 7.18 -0.34
C ASP A 35 10.94 5.73 -0.76
N GLY A 36 10.42 4.79 0.05
CA GLY A 36 10.40 3.37 -0.28
C GLY A 36 9.60 3.08 -1.55
N MET A 37 8.42 3.68 -1.68
CA MET A 37 7.58 3.56 -2.88
C MET A 37 8.28 4.12 -4.12
N ASN A 38 8.93 5.28 -4.03
CA ASN A 38 9.69 5.84 -5.16
C ASN A 38 10.85 4.94 -5.58
N LYS A 39 11.56 4.33 -4.62
CA LYS A 39 12.60 3.33 -4.92
C LYS A 39 12.03 2.11 -5.63
N LEU A 40 10.86 1.62 -5.23
CA LEU A 40 10.20 0.48 -5.89
C LEU A 40 9.86 0.78 -7.36
N VAL A 41 9.40 2.00 -7.64
CA VAL A 41 9.16 2.47 -9.01
C VAL A 41 10.47 2.57 -9.79
N ALA A 42 11.49 3.21 -9.22
CA ALA A 42 12.79 3.42 -9.87
C ALA A 42 13.53 2.12 -10.17
N LEU A 43 13.39 1.11 -9.32
CA LEU A 43 13.94 -0.23 -9.56
C LEU A 43 13.24 -0.98 -10.69
N ASP A 44 12.02 -0.57 -11.05
CA ASP A 44 11.23 -1.18 -12.12
C ASP A 44 11.11 -2.72 -11.98
N ILE A 45 10.94 -3.20 -10.74
CA ILE A 45 10.86 -4.64 -10.41
C ILE A 45 9.43 -5.16 -10.28
N LEU A 46 8.44 -4.27 -10.18
CA LEU A 46 7.05 -4.63 -10.00
C LEU A 46 6.41 -4.95 -11.36
N ARG A 47 5.93 -6.19 -11.52
CA ARG A 47 5.24 -6.68 -12.74
C ARG A 47 3.84 -7.24 -12.46
N PRO A 48 2.92 -6.49 -11.81
CA PRO A 48 1.56 -6.97 -11.58
C PRO A 48 0.78 -7.08 -12.90
N LYS A 49 -0.16 -8.03 -12.98
CA LYS A 49 -1.03 -8.19 -14.17
C LYS A 49 -1.88 -6.95 -14.49
N ALA A 50 -2.08 -6.07 -13.51
CA ALA A 50 -2.90 -4.87 -13.64
C ALA A 50 -2.23 -3.73 -14.43
N GLY A 51 -0.92 -3.79 -14.65
CA GLY A 51 -0.12 -2.75 -15.29
C GLY A 51 1.28 -2.64 -14.67
N ILE A 52 2.14 -1.76 -15.20
CA ILE A 52 3.45 -1.48 -14.61
C ILE A 52 3.32 -0.18 -13.78
N PRO A 53 3.65 -0.20 -12.48
CA PRO A 53 3.69 1.01 -11.66
C PRO A 53 4.69 2.04 -12.18
N THR A 54 4.25 3.27 -12.43
CA THR A 54 5.10 4.37 -12.93
C THR A 54 5.20 5.55 -11.97
N THR A 55 4.20 5.76 -11.11
CA THR A 55 4.20 6.88 -10.15
C THR A 55 3.56 6.49 -8.83
N VAL A 56 4.01 7.12 -7.75
CA VAL A 56 3.46 6.97 -6.40
C VAL A 56 2.21 7.83 -6.26
N ARG A 57 1.09 7.23 -5.84
CA ARG A 57 -0.18 7.95 -5.62
C ARG A 57 -0.49 8.13 -4.14
N ALA A 58 -0.53 7.05 -3.37
CA ALA A 58 -0.93 7.09 -1.97
C ALA A 58 -0.45 5.86 -1.19
N ALA A 59 -0.51 5.93 0.15
CA ALA A 59 -0.36 4.79 1.03
C ALA A 59 -1.38 4.89 2.18
N GLN A 60 -1.93 3.76 2.61
CA GLN A 60 -2.93 3.72 3.68
C GLN A 60 -2.79 2.46 4.55
N ILE A 61 -3.11 2.60 5.83
CA ILE A 61 -3.19 1.46 6.76
C ILE A 61 -4.62 0.92 6.75
N ILE A 62 -4.77 -0.36 6.49
CA ILE A 62 -6.03 -1.09 6.56
C ILE A 62 -6.04 -1.93 7.83
N ASP A 63 -6.98 -1.64 8.75
CA ASP A 63 -7.24 -2.44 9.94
C ASP A 63 -8.62 -3.12 9.81
N LYS A 64 -8.70 -4.42 10.10
CA LYS A 64 -9.95 -5.20 10.10
C LYS A 64 -10.54 -5.29 11.50
N SER A 65 -10.57 -4.18 12.24
CA SER A 65 -11.15 -4.19 13.58
C SER A 65 -12.68 -4.11 13.51
N THR A 66 -13.36 -5.25 13.66
CA THR A 66 -14.79 -5.27 14.02
C THR A 66 -14.88 -5.23 15.54
N LYS A 67 -15.29 -4.10 16.11
CA LYS A 67 -15.53 -3.99 17.56
C LYS A 67 -17.01 -4.28 17.81
N LEU A 68 -17.32 -5.54 18.12
CA LEU A 68 -18.66 -5.93 18.57
C LEU A 68 -18.87 -5.38 19.97
N ILE A 69 -19.82 -4.46 20.14
CA ILE A 69 -20.10 -3.78 21.42
C ILE A 69 -21.08 -4.62 22.25
N PHE A 70 -22.08 -5.23 21.62
CA PHE A 70 -22.87 -6.35 22.13
C PHE A 70 -23.62 -7.03 20.96
N GLU A 71 -24.08 -8.26 21.16
CA GLU A 71 -24.98 -9.01 20.27
C GLU A 71 -26.17 -9.46 21.12
N SER A 72 -27.39 -9.19 20.65
CA SER A 72 -28.66 -9.48 21.34
C SER A 72 -29.22 -10.83 20.95
#